data_AF-A0A6N6KHM6-F1
#
_entry.id   AF-A0A6N6KHM6-F1
#
_cell.length_a   1.000
_cell.length_b   1.000
_cell.length_c   1.000
_cell.angle_alpha   90.00
_cell.angle_beta   90.00
_cell.angle_gamma   90.00
#
_symmetry.space_group_name_H-M   'P 1'
#
loop_
_entity.id
_entity.type
_entity.pdbx_description
1 polymer ?
#
loop_
_entity_poly.entity_id
_entity_poly.type
_entity_poly.pdbx_seq_one_letter_code
_entity_poly.pdbx_strand_id
1 'polypeptide(L)'
;MPFKFMYFTGIRLCNFIQSGINISIFFIFILTAFLLSCQPNHNPSKGKEQSLQWTTQYPNVLNYKGIPDSAYDRSVYIFSDQGAWMGYALPADDSPEYLGNFIGPYLMTQENGVWIDSALTRFQILDATGAEIDLKHAEDLEVISYPGRLQQTFFVPEIDLEGCAEL
;
A
#
# COMPACT_ATOMS: atom_id res chain seq x y z
N MET A 1 50.98 22.87 -17.78
CA MET A 1 50.06 22.45 -18.85
C MET A 1 48.66 22.92 -18.47
N PRO A 2 48.16 24.05 -19.02
CA PRO A 2 46.80 24.51 -18.75
C PRO A 2 45.81 23.91 -19.75
N PHE A 3 44.72 23.36 -19.24
CA PHE A 3 43.63 22.81 -20.04
C PHE A 3 42.71 23.93 -20.55
N LYS A 4 42.31 23.81 -21.82
CA LYS A 4 41.53 24.76 -22.61
C LYS A 4 40.17 25.09 -21.99
N PHE A 5 39.89 26.38 -21.88
CA PHE A 5 38.54 26.94 -21.87
C PHE A 5 37.86 26.63 -23.20
N MET A 6 36.75 25.91 -23.18
CA MET A 6 35.86 25.75 -24.33
C MET A 6 34.76 26.80 -24.23
N TYR A 7 34.83 27.77 -25.15
CA TYR A 7 33.82 28.78 -25.40
C TYR A 7 32.50 28.11 -25.78
N PHE A 8 31.43 28.38 -25.03
CA PHE A 8 30.08 28.37 -25.62
C PHE A 8 29.75 29.80 -26.01
N THR A 9 29.75 30.01 -27.32
CA THR A 9 29.35 31.24 -28.00
C THR A 9 27.97 31.69 -27.53
N GLY A 10 27.89 32.96 -27.15
CA GLY A 10 26.72 33.57 -26.53
C GLY A 10 25.45 33.46 -27.36
N ILE A 11 24.40 32.98 -26.71
CA ILE A 11 23.04 33.35 -27.05
C ILE A 11 22.77 34.64 -26.27
N ARG A 12 22.62 35.73 -27.03
CA ARG A 12 22.27 37.06 -26.52
C ARG A 12 20.95 36.99 -25.75
N LEU A 13 21.03 36.94 -24.43
CA LEU A 13 19.92 37.13 -23.49
C LEU A 13 19.42 38.58 -23.40
N CYS A 14 19.81 39.44 -24.34
CA CYS A 14 19.47 40.85 -24.33
C CYS A 14 19.23 41.29 -25.77
N ASN A 15 18.00 41.09 -26.26
CA ASN A 15 17.36 41.82 -27.37
C ASN A 15 15.90 41.35 -27.59
N PHE A 16 15.19 40.97 -26.52
CA PHE A 16 13.75 40.68 -26.57
C PHE A 16 12.97 41.63 -25.64
N ILE A 17 13.35 42.92 -25.63
CA ILE A 17 12.63 44.01 -24.93
C ILE A 17 12.40 45.17 -25.91
N GLN A 18 12.14 44.88 -27.18
CA GLN A 18 11.86 45.94 -28.17
C GLN A 18 10.73 45.60 -29.15
N SER A 19 9.87 44.66 -28.79
CA SER A 19 8.52 44.59 -29.35
C SER A 19 7.56 44.85 -28.20
N GLY A 20 6.58 45.74 -28.41
CA GLY A 20 5.60 46.20 -27.42
C GLY A 20 4.60 45.12 -26.97
N ILE A 21 5.09 43.91 -26.74
CA ILE A 21 4.35 42.83 -26.12
C ILE A 21 4.20 43.22 -24.66
N ASN A 22 2.98 43.57 -24.25
CA ASN A 22 2.65 43.86 -22.87
C ASN A 22 3.23 42.74 -21.98
N ILE A 23 4.02 43.10 -20.96
CA ILE A 23 4.57 42.15 -19.98
C ILE A 23 3.50 41.20 -19.44
N SER A 24 2.26 41.68 -19.32
CA SER A 24 1.10 40.88 -18.95
C SER A 24 0.81 39.72 -19.92
N ILE A 25 0.97 39.92 -21.24
CA ILE A 25 0.80 38.87 -22.27
C ILE A 25 1.89 37.81 -22.17
N PHE A 26 3.12 38.20 -21.83
CA PHE A 26 4.23 37.26 -21.62
C PHE A 26 3.98 36.34 -20.42
N PHE A 27 3.49 36.89 -19.30
CA PHE A 27 3.10 36.09 -18.15
C PHE A 27 1.90 35.18 -18.43
N ILE A 28 0.93 35.63 -19.22
CA ILE A 28 -0.19 34.78 -19.68
C ILE A 28 0.34 33.60 -20.50
N PHE A 29 1.31 33.83 -21.39
CA PHE A 29 1.93 32.76 -22.19
C PHE A 29 2.73 31.76 -21.35
N ILE A 30 3.43 32.21 -20.30
CA ILE A 30 4.12 31.32 -19.36
C ILE A 30 3.11 30.50 -18.55
N LEU A 31 2.02 31.13 -18.10
CA LEU A 31 0.98 30.46 -17.31
C LEU A 31 0.23 29.42 -18.15
N THR A 32 -0.10 29.71 -19.41
CA THR A 32 -0.74 28.75 -20.32
C THR A 32 0.20 27.61 -20.70
N ALA A 33 1.50 27.87 -20.86
CA ALA A 33 2.49 26.81 -21.08
C ALA A 33 2.63 25.87 -19.86
N PHE A 34 2.54 26.40 -18.64
CA PHE A 34 2.54 25.59 -17.41
C PHE A 34 1.30 24.70 -17.30
N LEU A 35 0.13 25.21 -17.71
CA LEU A 35 -1.14 24.46 -17.67
C LEU A 35 -1.21 23.36 -18.74
N LEU A 36 -0.53 23.52 -19.88
CA LEU A 36 -0.46 22.50 -20.93
C LEU A 36 0.60 21.41 -20.66
N SER A 37 1.50 21.60 -19.70
CA SER A 37 2.54 20.63 -19.35
C SER A 37 2.04 19.46 -18.49
N CYS A 38 0.79 19.51 -18.01
CA CYS A 38 0.10 18.36 -17.43
C CYS A 38 -0.63 17.57 -18.52
N GLN A 39 0.11 16.82 -19.33
CA GLN A 39 -0.47 15.64 -19.95
C GLN A 39 -0.25 14.45 -18.99
N PRO A 40 -1.32 13.76 -18.56
CA PRO A 40 -1.15 12.50 -17.85
C PRO A 40 -0.58 11.49 -18.86
N ASN A 41 0.74 11.31 -18.84
CA ASN A 41 1.38 10.15 -19.46
C ASN A 41 1.03 8.92 -18.62
N HIS A 42 -0.21 8.46 -18.72
CA HIS A 42 -0.70 7.33 -17.98
C HIS A 42 -0.44 6.04 -18.76
N ASN A 43 0.75 5.48 -18.59
CA ASN A 43 0.90 4.02 -18.51
C ASN A 43 1.69 3.66 -17.23
N PRO A 44 1.13 3.92 -16.03
CA PRO A 44 1.77 3.54 -14.76
C PRO A 44 1.55 2.06 -14.43
N SER A 45 0.93 1.27 -15.32
CA SER A 45 0.60 -0.13 -15.07
C SER A 45 1.78 -1.08 -15.23
N LYS A 46 2.65 -0.92 -16.25
CA LYS A 46 3.66 -1.95 -16.56
C LYS A 46 4.60 -2.30 -15.40
N GLY A 47 5.09 -1.33 -14.63
CA GLY A 47 6.01 -1.61 -13.51
C GLY A 47 5.34 -2.20 -12.27
N LYS A 48 4.12 -1.75 -11.95
CA LYS A 48 3.38 -2.17 -10.75
C LYS A 48 2.66 -3.51 -10.95
N GLU A 49 2.13 -3.72 -12.15
CA GLU A 49 1.49 -4.98 -12.56
C GLU A 49 2.51 -6.11 -12.69
N GLN A 50 3.68 -5.83 -13.27
CA GLN A 50 4.75 -6.81 -13.40
C GLN A 50 5.41 -7.15 -12.06
N SER A 51 5.53 -6.20 -11.12
CA SER A 51 5.99 -6.49 -9.76
C SER A 51 4.97 -7.30 -8.94
N LEU A 52 3.66 -7.03 -9.07
CA LEU A 52 2.61 -7.86 -8.50
C LEU A 52 2.61 -9.30 -9.06
N GLN A 53 2.96 -9.46 -10.34
CA GLN A 53 3.06 -10.77 -10.98
C GLN A 53 4.19 -11.63 -10.37
N TRP A 54 5.33 -11.04 -10.02
CA TRP A 54 6.44 -11.82 -9.44
C TRP A 54 6.19 -12.20 -7.98
N THR A 55 5.63 -11.30 -7.17
CA THR A 55 5.42 -11.60 -5.74
C THR A 55 4.41 -12.72 -5.54
N THR A 56 3.41 -12.84 -6.42
CA THR A 56 2.42 -13.93 -6.37
C THR A 56 3.00 -15.31 -6.68
N GLN A 57 4.20 -15.41 -7.26
CA GLN A 57 4.88 -16.70 -7.49
C GLN A 57 5.55 -17.29 -6.25
N TYR A 58 5.63 -16.51 -5.15
CA TYR A 58 6.32 -16.91 -3.92
C TYR A 58 5.38 -16.84 -2.71
N PRO A 59 4.28 -17.61 -2.69
CA PRO A 59 3.43 -17.67 -1.51
C PRO A 59 4.17 -18.33 -0.34
N ASN A 60 3.92 -17.84 0.88
CA ASN A 60 4.31 -18.46 2.14
C ASN A 60 5.81 -18.80 2.27
N VAL A 61 6.69 -17.97 1.70
CA VAL A 61 8.16 -18.14 1.84
C VAL A 61 8.58 -18.13 3.31
N LEU A 62 7.95 -17.27 4.11
CA LEU A 62 8.08 -17.23 5.55
C LEU A 62 6.75 -17.62 6.18
N ASN A 63 6.83 -18.36 7.30
CA ASN A 63 5.65 -18.72 8.05
C ASN A 63 5.25 -17.55 8.97
N TYR A 64 4.32 -16.71 8.48
CA TYR A 64 3.70 -15.65 9.27
C TYR A 64 2.44 -16.11 10.01
N LYS A 65 2.12 -17.41 10.04
CA LYS A 65 0.94 -17.92 10.72
C LYS A 65 1.25 -18.24 12.18
N GLY A 66 0.46 -17.72 13.10
CA GLY A 66 0.59 -18.02 14.52
C GLY A 66 -0.18 -17.05 15.40
N ILE A 67 -0.45 -17.46 16.64
CA ILE A 67 -1.09 -16.64 17.65
C ILE A 67 -0.12 -16.54 18.83
N PRO A 68 0.25 -15.33 19.29
CA PRO A 68 1.17 -15.20 20.39
C PRO A 68 0.53 -15.69 21.69
N ASP A 69 1.21 -16.56 22.43
CA ASP A 69 0.74 -17.08 23.73
C ASP A 69 0.79 -16.00 24.83
N SER A 70 1.60 -14.95 24.62
CA SER A 70 1.74 -13.82 25.54
C SER A 70 2.23 -12.56 24.83
N ALA A 71 2.14 -11.43 25.53
CA ALA A 71 2.67 -10.15 25.07
C ALA A 71 4.16 -10.20 24.65
N TYR A 72 4.95 -11.10 25.25
CA TYR A 72 6.39 -11.24 25.00
C TYR A 72 6.75 -12.44 24.13
N ASP A 73 5.77 -13.13 23.56
CA ASP A 73 6.04 -14.25 22.66
C ASP A 73 6.86 -13.80 21.44
N ARG A 74 7.84 -14.62 21.06
CA ARG A 74 8.78 -14.43 19.95
C ARG A 74 8.74 -15.58 18.93
N SER A 75 7.88 -16.56 19.15
CA SER A 75 7.73 -17.72 18.27
C SER A 75 7.04 -17.36 16.94
N VAL A 76 6.16 -16.35 16.97
CA VAL A 76 5.38 -15.90 15.80
C VAL A 76 6.12 -14.82 15.02
N TYR A 77 6.25 -15.01 13.71
CA TYR A 77 6.87 -14.02 12.83
C TYR A 77 5.89 -12.92 12.47
N ILE A 78 6.41 -11.70 12.30
CA ILE A 78 5.62 -10.53 11.93
C ILE A 78 6.04 -9.97 10.58
N PHE A 79 5.05 -9.59 9.80
CA PHE A 79 5.22 -8.80 8.59
C PHE A 79 5.18 -7.31 8.94
N SER A 80 6.18 -6.57 8.49
CA SER A 80 6.25 -5.11 8.50
C SER A 80 6.86 -4.65 7.19
N ASP A 81 6.41 -3.50 6.67
CA ASP A 81 6.88 -2.93 5.42
C ASP A 81 7.11 -1.41 5.54
N GLN A 82 7.88 -0.85 4.62
CA GLN A 82 8.14 0.59 4.49
C GLN A 82 8.71 1.25 5.76
N GLY A 83 9.40 0.47 6.60
CA GLY A 83 9.98 0.95 7.84
C GLY A 83 8.95 1.21 8.94
N ALA A 84 7.76 0.60 8.89
CA ALA A 84 6.79 0.66 9.97
C ALA A 84 7.35 0.05 11.26
N TRP A 85 7.09 0.72 12.38
CA TRP A 85 7.55 0.30 13.71
C TRP A 85 6.58 -0.66 14.40
N MET A 86 5.63 -1.19 13.63
CA MET A 86 4.69 -2.22 14.03
C MET A 86 4.54 -3.26 12.91
N GLY A 87 4.07 -4.45 13.25
CA GLY A 87 3.81 -5.50 12.29
C GLY A 87 2.63 -6.39 12.67
N TYR A 88 2.22 -7.23 11.74
CA TYR A 88 1.09 -8.14 11.86
C TYR A 88 1.47 -9.55 11.42
N ALA A 89 0.69 -10.54 11.85
CA ALA A 89 0.80 -11.93 11.45
C ALA A 89 -0.54 -12.43 10.89
N LEU A 90 -0.52 -13.63 10.32
CA LEU A 90 -1.71 -14.36 9.90
C LEU A 90 -2.20 -15.28 11.03
N PRO A 91 -3.51 -15.56 11.12
CA PRO A 91 -4.01 -16.55 12.06
C PRO A 91 -3.41 -17.93 11.78
N ALA A 92 -3.28 -18.74 12.83
CA ALA A 92 -2.90 -20.15 12.69
C ALA A 92 -4.02 -20.94 12.00
N ASP A 93 -3.64 -21.99 11.26
CA ASP A 93 -4.59 -22.80 10.47
C ASP A 93 -5.60 -23.56 11.35
N ASP A 94 -5.26 -23.81 12.61
CA ASP A 94 -6.10 -24.47 13.61
C ASP A 94 -6.90 -23.49 14.49
N SER A 95 -6.85 -22.19 14.18
CA SER A 95 -7.46 -21.13 14.99
C SER A 95 -8.46 -20.29 14.18
N PRO A 96 -9.54 -20.92 13.66
CA PRO A 96 -10.46 -20.29 12.72
C PRO A 96 -11.26 -19.10 13.33
N GLU A 97 -11.34 -18.97 14.65
CA GLU A 97 -11.91 -17.80 15.35
C GLU A 97 -11.13 -16.50 15.20
N TYR A 98 -9.93 -16.56 14.60
CA TYR A 98 -9.14 -15.39 14.25
C TYR A 98 -9.23 -15.02 12.76
N LEU A 99 -10.00 -15.76 11.97
CA LEU A 99 -10.30 -15.39 10.58
C LEU A 99 -11.04 -14.05 10.51
N GLY A 100 -10.76 -13.29 9.45
CA GLY A 100 -11.24 -11.91 9.33
C GLY A 100 -10.42 -10.92 10.16
N ASN A 101 -9.30 -11.36 10.74
CA ASN A 101 -8.37 -10.53 11.50
C ASN A 101 -6.92 -10.78 11.11
N PHE A 102 -6.05 -9.79 11.26
CA PHE A 102 -4.61 -9.99 11.23
C PHE A 102 -4.08 -9.96 12.66
N ILE A 103 -3.32 -10.98 13.04
CA ILE A 103 -2.81 -11.13 14.40
C ILE A 103 -1.87 -9.97 14.74
N GLY A 104 -2.10 -9.33 15.88
CA GLY A 104 -1.34 -8.16 16.32
C GLY A 104 -2.20 -6.93 16.63
N PRO A 105 -1.58 -5.74 16.69
CA PRO A 105 -0.22 -5.43 16.23
C PRO A 105 0.88 -5.83 17.22
N TYR A 106 2.05 -6.15 16.66
CA TYR A 106 3.32 -6.21 17.40
C TYR A 106 4.05 -4.88 17.27
N LEU A 107 4.41 -4.25 18.39
CA LEU A 107 5.18 -3.01 18.42
C LEU A 107 6.66 -3.31 18.63
N MET A 108 7.52 -2.80 17.76
CA MET A 108 8.98 -3.01 17.87
C MET A 108 9.65 -2.04 18.86
N THR A 109 8.93 -1.00 19.30
CA THR A 109 9.48 0.16 20.01
C THR A 109 9.50 0.03 21.52
N GLN A 110 8.64 -0.83 22.05
CA GLN A 110 8.38 -0.96 23.48
C GLN A 110 9.03 -2.26 23.96
N GLU A 111 9.74 -2.21 25.08
CA GLU A 111 10.18 -3.40 25.82
C GLU A 111 10.86 -4.49 24.96
N ASN A 112 11.66 -4.08 23.96
CA ASN A 112 12.30 -4.99 23.00
C ASN A 112 11.31 -5.83 22.18
N GLY A 113 10.14 -5.27 21.89
CA GLY A 113 9.05 -5.89 21.16
C GLY A 113 7.88 -6.32 22.05
N VAL A 114 6.65 -5.92 21.74
CA VAL A 114 5.48 -6.41 22.49
C VAL A 114 4.26 -6.58 21.58
N TRP A 115 3.55 -7.69 21.75
CA TRP A 115 2.22 -7.87 21.19
C TRP A 115 1.21 -7.05 22.01
N ILE A 116 0.42 -6.23 21.32
CA ILE A 116 -0.60 -5.39 21.97
C ILE A 116 -1.91 -6.13 22.08
N ASP A 117 -2.27 -6.86 21.04
CA ASP A 117 -3.45 -7.71 20.99
C ASP A 117 -3.19 -8.86 20.02
N SER A 118 -3.96 -9.94 20.15
CA SER A 118 -3.96 -11.05 19.19
C SER A 118 -4.98 -10.82 18.06
N ALA A 119 -5.90 -9.89 18.24
CA ALA A 119 -7.06 -9.69 17.40
C ALA A 119 -7.59 -8.24 17.42
N LEU A 120 -6.73 -7.22 17.32
CA LEU A 120 -7.16 -5.82 17.44
C LEU A 120 -8.21 -5.40 16.40
N THR A 121 -8.08 -5.86 15.15
CA THR A 121 -8.94 -5.42 14.03
C THR A 121 -9.68 -6.60 13.42
N ARG A 122 -10.76 -7.04 14.08
CA ARG A 122 -11.63 -8.09 13.54
C ARG A 122 -12.69 -7.47 12.63
N PHE A 123 -12.71 -7.89 11.37
CA PHE A 123 -13.80 -7.61 10.46
C PHE A 123 -14.92 -8.64 10.66
N GLN A 124 -16.13 -8.14 10.80
CA GLN A 124 -17.35 -8.95 10.83
C GLN A 124 -18.18 -8.56 9.62
N ILE A 125 -18.72 -9.57 8.92
CA ILE A 125 -19.65 -9.36 7.81
C ILE A 125 -21.02 -9.77 8.32
N LEU A 126 -21.99 -8.87 8.15
CA LEU A 126 -23.39 -9.15 8.48
C LEU A 126 -24.17 -9.31 7.19
N ASP A 127 -25.12 -10.23 7.16
CA ASP A 127 -26.08 -10.33 6.06
C ASP A 127 -27.15 -9.21 6.14
N ALA A 128 -28.04 -9.17 5.17
CA ALA A 128 -29.13 -8.18 5.12
C ALA A 128 -30.11 -8.28 6.31
N THR A 129 -30.12 -9.41 7.04
CA THR A 129 -30.94 -9.61 8.24
C THR A 129 -30.22 -9.15 9.52
N GLY A 130 -28.93 -8.82 9.43
CA GLY A 130 -28.07 -8.47 10.55
C GLY A 130 -27.43 -9.68 11.24
N ALA A 131 -27.55 -10.89 10.66
CA ALA A 131 -26.88 -12.09 11.17
C ALA A 131 -25.41 -12.11 10.72
N GLU A 132 -24.50 -12.47 11.64
CA GLU A 132 -23.08 -12.59 11.32
C GLU A 132 -22.84 -13.77 10.38
N ILE A 133 -22.17 -13.49 9.26
CA ILE A 133 -21.68 -14.50 8.34
C ILE A 133 -20.43 -15.13 8.96
N ASP A 134 -20.52 -16.41 9.27
CA ASP A 134 -19.40 -17.16 9.85
C ASP A 134 -18.35 -17.49 8.79
N LEU A 135 -17.28 -16.70 8.77
CA LEU A 135 -16.14 -16.85 7.85
C LEU A 135 -15.43 -18.20 7.97
N LYS A 136 -15.62 -18.93 9.06
CA LYS A 136 -15.06 -20.28 9.25
C LYS A 136 -15.67 -21.31 8.31
N HIS A 137 -16.88 -21.03 7.83
CA HIS A 137 -17.64 -21.89 6.93
C HIS A 137 -17.64 -21.37 5.49
N ALA A 138 -16.74 -20.43 5.15
CA ALA A 138 -16.53 -20.01 3.76
C ALA A 138 -16.13 -21.21 2.89
N GLU A 139 -16.67 -21.28 1.67
CA GLU A 139 -16.47 -22.44 0.78
C GLU A 139 -15.01 -22.53 0.31
N ASP A 140 -14.43 -21.40 -0.08
CA ASP A 140 -13.00 -21.28 -0.37
C ASP A 140 -12.36 -20.27 0.58
N LEU A 141 -11.37 -20.75 1.33
CA LEU A 141 -10.58 -19.97 2.28
C LEU A 141 -9.11 -20.05 1.91
N GLU A 142 -8.50 -18.90 1.59
CA GLU A 142 -7.06 -18.79 1.41
C GLU A 142 -6.46 -17.80 2.40
N VAL A 143 -5.51 -18.28 3.21
CA VAL A 143 -4.73 -17.48 4.17
C VAL A 143 -3.26 -17.61 3.79
N ILE A 144 -2.76 -16.60 3.07
CA ILE A 144 -1.47 -16.65 2.37
C ILE A 144 -0.69 -15.35 2.62
N SER A 145 0.62 -15.48 2.75
CA SER A 145 1.55 -14.37 2.70
C SER A 145 2.29 -14.34 1.37
N TYR A 146 2.52 -13.15 0.84
CA TYR A 146 3.37 -12.91 -0.32
C TYR A 146 4.46 -11.91 0.05
N PRO A 147 5.57 -11.82 -0.69
CA PRO A 147 6.50 -10.71 -0.54
C PRO A 147 5.74 -9.37 -0.65
N GLY A 148 5.75 -8.61 0.44
CA GLY A 148 5.09 -7.31 0.53
C GLY A 148 3.61 -7.31 0.97
N ARG A 149 2.97 -8.46 1.27
CA ARG A 149 1.62 -8.46 1.86
C ARG A 149 1.23 -9.73 2.61
N LEU A 150 0.33 -9.56 3.58
CA LEU A 150 -0.48 -10.64 4.15
C LEU A 150 -1.86 -10.61 3.49
N GLN A 151 -2.45 -11.76 3.21
CA GLN A 151 -3.72 -11.87 2.50
C GLN A 151 -4.61 -12.96 3.11
N GLN A 152 -5.87 -12.60 3.31
CA GLN A 152 -6.96 -13.53 3.60
C GLN A 152 -8.02 -13.34 2.52
N THR A 153 -8.50 -14.43 1.94
CA THR A 153 -9.52 -14.43 0.90
C THR A 153 -10.60 -15.43 1.30
N PHE A 154 -11.83 -14.96 1.33
CA PHE A 154 -13.01 -15.72 1.70
C PHE A 154 -13.97 -15.71 0.52
N PHE A 155 -14.37 -16.88 0.04
CA PHE A 155 -15.49 -17.01 -0.88
C PHE A 155 -16.74 -17.35 -0.08
N VAL A 156 -17.69 -16.41 -0.10
CA VAL A 156 -18.99 -16.55 0.53
C VAL A 156 -20.04 -16.37 -0.57
N PRO A 157 -20.91 -17.35 -0.83
CA PRO A 157 -22.00 -17.22 -1.78
C PRO A 157 -22.91 -16.05 -1.39
N GLU A 158 -23.27 -15.20 -2.36
CA GLU A 158 -24.31 -14.18 -2.23
C GLU A 158 -24.06 -13.10 -1.15
N ILE A 159 -22.95 -12.37 -1.27
CA ILE A 159 -22.77 -11.07 -0.56
C ILE A 159 -23.10 -9.94 -1.55
N ASP A 160 -24.22 -9.25 -1.35
CA ASP A 160 -24.52 -7.98 -2.01
C ASP A 160 -24.11 -6.82 -1.08
N LEU A 161 -23.05 -6.09 -1.43
CA LEU A 161 -22.52 -4.98 -0.62
C LEU A 161 -23.26 -3.68 -0.98
N GLU A 162 -24.45 -3.47 -0.42
CA GLU A 162 -25.10 -2.14 -0.47
C GLU A 162 -24.53 -1.23 0.64
N GLY A 163 -23.57 -0.36 0.26
CA GLY A 163 -23.00 0.63 1.16
C GLY A 163 -23.69 1.99 1.07
N CYS A 164 -24.55 2.34 2.03
CA CYS A 164 -24.94 3.72 2.30
C CYS A 164 -23.94 4.35 3.27
N ALA A 165 -23.01 5.16 2.76
CA ALA A 165 -22.24 6.08 3.59
C ALA A 165 -23.00 7.41 3.65
N GLU A 166 -23.67 7.69 4.76
CA GLU A 166 -24.07 9.05 5.11
C GLU A 166 -22.91 9.70 5.86
N LEU A 167 -22.39 10.80 5.31
CA LEU A 167 -21.53 11.76 6.00
C LEU A 167 -22.39 12.90 6.54
#